data_AF-A0A962ZNN1-F1
#
_entry.id   AF-A0A962ZNN1-F1
#
_cell.length_a   1.000
_cell.length_b   1.000
_cell.length_c   1.000
_cell.angle_alpha   90.00
_cell.angle_beta   90.00
_cell.angle_gamma   90.00
#
_symmetry.space_group_name_H-M   'P 1'
#
loop_
_entity.id
_entity.type
_entity.pdbx_description
1 polymer ?
#
loop_
_entity_poly.entity_id
_entity_poly.type
_entity_poly.pdbx_seq_one_letter_code
_entity_poly.pdbx_strand_id
1 'polypeptide(L)' 'MSDRDLLARIDRLESLDEIRQLAAKYSLSLDMRDLDAHVNLFAPDIRVSREKTGRSHLKRWLDDT' A
#
# COMPACT_ATOMS: atom_id res chain seq x y z
N MET A 1 -20.27 26.23 -8.17
CA MET A 1 -19.51 24.98 -7.92
C MET A 1 -20.50 23.86 -8.14
N SER A 2 -20.27 22.98 -9.10
CA SER A 2 -21.19 21.87 -9.37
C SER A 2 -20.99 20.75 -8.36
N ASP A 3 -22.00 19.89 -8.18
CA ASP A 3 -21.87 18.69 -7.33
C ASP A 3 -20.71 17.81 -7.77
N ARG A 4 -20.44 17.74 -9.09
CA ARG A 4 -19.30 17.02 -9.65
C ARG A 4 -17.95 17.60 -9.19
N ASP A 5 -17.84 18.92 -9.09
CA ASP A 5 -16.63 19.58 -8.60
C ASP A 5 -16.41 19.29 -7.11
N LEU A 6 -17.49 19.23 -6.32
CA LEU A 6 -17.41 18.87 -4.90
C LEU A 6 -16.97 17.43 -4.71
N LEU A 7 -17.56 16.48 -5.45
CA LEU A 7 -17.18 15.07 -5.41
C LEU A 7 -15.71 14.87 -5.78
N ALA A 8 -15.22 15.53 -6.84
CA ALA A 8 -13.82 15.45 -7.24
C ALA A 8 -12.86 16.03 -6.17
N ARG A 9 -13.29 17.05 -5.43
CA ARG A 9 -12.50 17.60 -4.32
C ARG A 9 -12.46 16.66 -3.12
N ILE A 10 -13.56 15.99 -2.82
CA ILE A 10 -13.65 15.00 -1.73
C ILE A 10 -12.75 13.80 -2.05
N ASP A 11 -12.90 13.21 -3.24
CA ASP A 11 -12.09 12.08 -3.72
C ASP A 11 -10.59 12.38 -3.65
N ARG A 12 -10.18 13.60 -4.05
CA ARG A 12 -8.79 14.05 -3.92
C ARG A 12 -8.33 14.12 -2.47
N LEU A 13 -9.17 14.59 -1.55
CA LEU A 13 -8.83 14.67 -0.12
C LEU A 13 -8.71 13.28 0.50
N GLU A 14 -9.63 12.38 0.17
CA GLU A 14 -9.62 10.98 0.62
C GLU A 14 -8.39 10.26 0.09
N SER A 15 -8.08 10.38 -1.20
CA SER A 15 -6.87 9.82 -1.81
C SER A 15 -5.59 10.33 -1.14
N LEU A 16 -5.52 11.63 -0.85
CA LEU A 16 -4.37 12.21 -0.16
C LEU A 16 -4.22 11.68 1.26
N ASP A 17 -5.34 11.48 1.97
CA ASP A 17 -5.32 10.92 3.31
C ASP A 17 -4.89 9.45 3.29
N GLU A 18 -5.43 8.64 2.37
CA GLU A 18 -5.04 7.25 2.19
C GLU A 18 -3.53 7.11 1.92
N ILE A 19 -2.98 7.92 1.02
CA ILE A 19 -1.54 7.93 0.71
C ILE A 19 -0.71 8.32 1.94
N ARG A 20 -1.14 9.33 2.72
CA ARG A 20 -0.44 9.71 3.96
C ARG A 20 -0.47 8.60 5.00
N GLN A 21 -1.60 7.91 5.13
CA GLN A 21 -1.74 6.79 6.05
C GLN A 21 -0.86 5.59 5.65
N LEU A 22 -0.51 5.40 4.38
CA LEU A 22 0.38 4.31 3.95
C LEU A 22 1.71 4.31 4.69
N ALA A 23 2.32 5.49 4.91
CA ALA A 23 3.59 5.59 5.63
C ALA A 23 3.46 5.13 7.09
N ALA A 24 2.39 5.53 7.78
CA ALA A 24 2.12 5.11 9.16
C ALA A 24 1.83 3.61 9.25
N LYS A 25 1.00 3.08 8.33
CA LYS A 25 0.69 1.64 8.25
C LYS A 25 1.94 0.82 7.94
N TYR A 26 2.82 1.33 7.08
CA TYR A 26 4.10 0.70 6.76
C TYR A 26 4.98 0.56 8.00
N SER A 27 5.23 1.66 8.72
CA SER A 27 6.04 1.64 9.94
C SER A 27 5.46 0.68 10.98
N LEU A 28 4.14 0.76 11.23
CA LEU A 28 3.48 -0.11 12.20
C LEU A 28 3.59 -1.60 11.83
N SER A 29 3.29 -1.95 10.57
CA SER A 29 3.36 -3.35 10.11
C SER A 29 4.78 -3.92 10.19
N LEU A 30 5.79 -3.08 9.93
CA LEU A 30 7.19 -3.46 10.03
C LEU A 30 7.60 -3.71 11.49
N ASP A 31 7.24 -2.80 12.40
CA ASP A 31 7.55 -2.90 13.83
C ASP A 31 6.87 -4.12 14.47
N MET A 32 5.61 -4.37 14.10
CA MET A 32 4.84 -5.55 14.55
C MET A 32 5.30 -6.86 13.91
N ARG A 33 6.12 -6.79 12.85
CA ARG A 33 6.48 -7.92 11.98
C ARG A 33 5.26 -8.65 11.40
N ASP A 34 4.17 -7.92 11.16
CA ASP A 34 2.98 -8.44 10.50
C ASP A 34 3.19 -8.40 8.99
N LEU A 35 3.74 -9.48 8.44
CA LEU A 35 4.07 -9.59 7.02
C LEU A 35 2.84 -9.57 6.13
N ASP A 36 1.70 -10.09 6.59
CA ASP A 36 0.46 -10.06 5.82
C ASP A 36 -0.08 -8.63 5.68
N ALA A 37 -0.09 -7.87 6.77
CA ALA A 37 -0.43 -6.45 6.72
C ALA A 37 0.57 -5.68 5.86
N HIS A 38 1.87 -5.97 6.00
CA HIS A 38 2.94 -5.27 5.29
C HIS A 38 2.84 -5.43 3.77
N VAL A 39 2.73 -6.66 3.25
CA VAL A 39 2.68 -6.88 1.80
C VAL A 39 1.39 -6.37 1.17
N ASN A 40 0.32 -6.24 1.94
CA ASN A 40 -0.96 -5.71 1.46
C ASN A 40 -0.94 -4.19 1.20
N LEU A 41 0.06 -3.46 1.71
CA LEU A 41 0.25 -2.04 1.43
C LEU A 41 0.76 -1.77 0.00
N PHE A 42 1.29 -2.78 -0.67
CA PHE A 42 1.82 -2.65 -2.03
C PHE A 42 0.78 -2.96 -3.08
N ALA A 43 0.97 -2.46 -4.30
CA ALA A 43 0.11 -2.82 -5.42
C ALA A 43 0.10 -4.35 -5.65
N PRO A 44 -1.03 -4.95 -6.11
CA PRO A 44 -1.13 -6.39 -6.34
C PRO A 44 -0.05 -6.95 -7.29
N ASP A 45 0.42 -6.11 -8.22
CA ASP A 45 1.39 -6.37 -9.26
C ASP A 45 2.79 -5.81 -8.93
N ILE A 46 3.13 -5.66 -7.64
CA ILE A 46 4.46 -5.20 -7.23
C ILE A 46 5.58 -6.09 -7.81
N ARG A 47 6.54 -5.47 -8.48
CA ARG A 47 7.73 -6.16 -8.97
C ARG A 47 8.72 -6.37 -7.81
N VAL A 48 9.03 -7.63 -7.52
CA VAL A 48 9.94 -8.03 -6.42
C VAL A 48 11.36 -8.26 -6.94
N SER A 49 11.50 -8.83 -8.14
CA SER A 49 12.79 -9.04 -8.80
C SER A 49 12.68 -8.91 -10.32
N ARG A 50 13.75 -9.27 -11.04
CA ARG A 50 13.72 -9.32 -12.51
C ARG A 50 12.63 -10.27 -13.03
N GLU A 51 12.36 -11.36 -12.31
CA GLU A 51 11.51 -12.48 -12.72
C GLU A 51 10.23 -12.65 -11.87
N LYS A 52 10.17 -12.04 -10.69
CA LYS A 52 9.07 -12.24 -9.73
C LYS A 52 8.23 -10.96 -9.56
N THR A 53 6.91 -11.13 -9.64
CA THR A 53 5.90 -10.07 -9.45
C THR A 53 4.77 -10.59 -8.55
N GLY A 54 4.29 -9.72 -7.67
CA GLY A 54 3.13 -9.95 -6.82
C GLY A 54 3.44 -10.04 -5.33
N ARG A 55 2.46 -9.69 -4.50
CA ARG A 55 2.56 -9.65 -3.04
C ARG A 55 3.02 -10.98 -2.41
N SER A 56 2.62 -12.10 -3.00
CA SER A 56 3.02 -13.43 -2.50
C SER A 56 4.51 -13.70 -2.66
N HIS A 57 5.15 -13.19 -3.72
CA HIS A 57 6.58 -13.28 -3.90
C HIS A 57 7.32 -12.34 -2.95
N LEU A 58 6.75 -11.17 -2.66
CA LEU A 58 7.30 -10.23 -1.68
C LEU A 58 7.29 -10.83 -0.27
N LYS A 59 6.18 -11.45 0.13
CA LYS A 59 6.05 -12.08 1.45
C LYS A 59 7.11 -13.15 1.66
N ARG A 60 7.24 -14.09 0.70
CA ARG A 60 8.28 -15.13 0.74
C ARG A 60 9.69 -14.55 0.83
N TRP A 61 9.96 -13.49 0.06
CA TRP A 61 11.28 -12.86 0.10
C TRP A 61 11.59 -12.26 1.48
N LEU A 62 10.61 -11.63 2.14
CA LEU A 62 10.76 -11.09 3.49
C LEU A 62 10.86 -12.18 4.57
N ASP A 63 10.19 -13.32 4.39
CA ASP A 63 10.30 -14.48 5.29
C ASP A 63 11.66 -15.18 5.20
N ASP A 64 12.28 -15.20 4.02
CA ASP A 64 13.54 -15.91 3.74
C ASP A 64 14.80 -15.13 4.19
N THR A 65 14.68 -13.83 4.48
CA THR A 65 15.78 -12.93 4.95
C THR A 65 15.70 -12.60 6.43
#